data_AF-A0A0Q6ULX8-F1
#
_entry.id   AF-A0A0Q6ULX8-F1
#
_cell.length_a   1.000
_cell.length_b   1.000
_cell.length_c   1.000
_cell.angle_alpha   90.00
_cell.angle_beta   90.00
_cell.angle_gamma   90.00
#
_symmetry.space_group_name_H-M   'P 1'
#
loop_
_entity.id
_entity.type
_entity.pdbx_description
1 polymer ?
#
loop_
_entity_poly.entity_id
_entity_poly.type
_entity_poly.pdbx_seq_one_letter_code
_entity_poly.pdbx_strand_id
1 'polypeptide(L)'
;MLNNINLERSVLFFVGLVFLLFALAKVWVDSVTAAGGVALIGIMCLAFSNLARFKKFKGLGFEAELWEEKQQEAADLIDLFKTYTNEIVMGSVMSGRMGGNGAEWGSRWKLFNDLTGSKPVPGATFDFSDLRKRVEDVFLFDMCLKMSDAIRLPLSKGRQEAAKIIAEEFESPIKDVESYSARVRQNDIPEKLVGSFEIAKSENLARKMLELADQSSETLRERFGVVVEFDASPMSRLQKIADLADKRPLKITDELIQWANHR
;
A
#
# COMPACT_ATOMS: atom_id res chain seq x y z
N MET A 1 9.98 -17.96 57.67
CA MET A 1 9.43 -18.55 56.42
C MET A 1 10.30 -18.38 55.18
N LEU A 2 11.11 -17.32 55.03
CA LEU A 2 12.00 -17.16 53.87
C LEU A 2 13.21 -18.12 53.87
N ASN A 3 13.74 -18.50 55.04
CA ASN A 3 14.90 -19.40 55.14
C ASN A 3 14.62 -20.85 54.71
N ASN A 4 13.43 -21.39 54.95
CA ASN A 4 13.11 -22.78 54.62
C ASN A 4 13.11 -23.03 53.10
N ILE A 5 12.80 -22.00 52.31
CA ILE A 5 12.65 -22.12 50.86
C ILE A 5 14.00 -22.09 50.15
N ASN A 6 14.93 -21.29 50.67
CA ASN A 6 16.31 -21.33 50.18
C ASN A 6 17.00 -22.66 50.53
N LEU A 7 16.58 -23.30 51.64
CA LEU A 7 17.06 -24.61 52.04
C LEU A 7 16.48 -25.72 51.15
N GLU A 8 15.16 -25.76 50.95
CA GLU A 8 14.51 -26.71 50.02
C GLU A 8 15.08 -26.63 48.60
N ARG A 9 15.36 -25.41 48.12
CA ARG A 9 15.96 -25.17 46.80
C ARG A 9 17.38 -25.68 46.70
N SER A 10 18.21 -25.37 47.69
CA SER A 10 19.58 -25.88 47.76
C SER A 10 19.57 -27.40 47.80
N VAL A 11 18.68 -28.01 48.60
CA VAL A 11 18.53 -29.47 48.69
C VAL A 11 18.14 -30.07 47.34
N LEU A 12 17.10 -29.56 46.67
CA LEU A 12 16.68 -30.07 45.36
C LEU A 12 17.75 -29.88 44.27
N PHE A 13 18.51 -28.78 44.33
CA PHE A 13 19.61 -28.53 43.42
C PHE A 13 20.75 -29.53 43.61
N PHE A 14 21.21 -29.74 44.85
CA PHE A 14 22.24 -30.71 45.16
C PHE A 14 21.80 -32.14 44.84
N VAL A 15 20.57 -32.51 45.18
CA VAL A 15 20.01 -33.83 44.87
C VAL A 15 19.96 -34.05 43.35
N GLY A 16 19.50 -33.06 42.57
CA GLY A 16 19.48 -33.15 41.11
C GLY A 16 20.88 -33.31 40.50
N LEU A 17 21.86 -32.58 41.02
CA LEU A 17 23.26 -32.67 40.58
C LEU A 17 23.89 -34.02 40.91
N VAL A 18 23.60 -34.59 42.09
CA VAL A 18 24.03 -35.94 42.46
C VAL A 18 23.44 -36.99 41.51
N PHE A 19 22.14 -36.90 41.19
CA PHE A 19 21.52 -37.83 40.24
C PHE A 19 22.13 -37.72 38.83
N LEU A 20 22.46 -36.51 38.36
CA LEU A 20 23.16 -36.34 37.08
C LEU A 20 24.56 -36.97 37.08
N LEU A 21 25.32 -36.83 38.16
CA LEU A 21 26.63 -37.48 38.30
C LEU A 21 26.50 -39.02 38.32
N PHE A 22 25.48 -39.56 38.99
CA PHE A 22 25.18 -40.99 38.97
C PHE A 22 24.75 -41.48 37.58
N ALA A 23 23.97 -40.68 36.85
CA ALA A 23 23.60 -41.01 35.48
C ALA A 23 24.83 -41.10 34.57
N LEU A 24 25.75 -40.14 34.68
CA LEU A 24 27.03 -40.19 33.95
C LEU A 24 27.83 -41.43 34.32
N ALA A 25 27.99 -41.74 35.62
CA ALA A 25 28.68 -42.95 36.05
C ALA A 25 28.04 -44.25 35.51
N LYS A 26 26.71 -44.29 35.35
CA LYS A 26 26.00 -45.43 34.75
C LYS A 26 26.19 -45.56 33.23
N VAL A 27 26.43 -44.44 32.53
CA VAL A 27 26.84 -44.47 31.11
C VAL A 27 28.19 -45.16 30.96
N TRP A 28 29.13 -44.94 31.88
CA TRP A 28 30.45 -45.60 31.86
C TRP A 28 30.41 -47.11 32.12
N VAL A 29 29.28 -47.64 32.62
CA VAL A 29 29.05 -49.08 32.88
C VAL A 29 28.04 -49.65 31.87
N ASP A 30 27.95 -49.06 30.67
CA ASP A 30 27.11 -49.47 29.54
C ASP A 30 25.61 -49.70 29.84
N SER A 31 25.11 -49.09 30.92
CA SER A 31 23.72 -49.23 31.37
C SER A 31 22.87 -48.03 30.94
N VAL A 32 22.79 -47.81 29.62
CA VAL A 32 22.21 -46.59 29.01
C VAL A 32 20.75 -46.34 29.41
N THR A 33 19.93 -47.38 29.50
CA THR A 33 18.51 -47.24 29.87
C THR A 33 18.34 -46.80 31.32
N ALA A 34 19.16 -47.32 32.23
CA ALA A 34 19.17 -46.92 33.64
C ALA A 34 19.75 -45.50 33.81
N ALA A 35 20.79 -45.16 33.04
CA ALA A 35 21.35 -43.81 33.01
C ALA A 35 20.31 -42.77 32.56
N GLY A 36 19.50 -43.08 31.55
CA GLY A 36 18.42 -42.21 31.07
C GLY A 36 17.36 -41.94 32.14
N GLY A 37 16.91 -42.97 32.86
CA GLY A 37 15.93 -42.81 33.95
C GLY A 37 16.46 -41.96 35.10
N VAL A 38 17.72 -42.16 35.48
CA VAL A 38 18.37 -41.40 36.56
C VAL A 38 18.65 -39.95 36.13
N ALA A 39 19.04 -39.72 34.88
CA ALA A 39 19.24 -38.38 34.32
C ALA A 39 17.93 -37.58 34.29
N LEU A 40 16.81 -38.23 33.92
CA LEU A 40 15.50 -37.59 33.88
C LEU A 40 15.07 -37.11 35.28
N ILE A 41 15.29 -37.93 36.32
CA ILE A 41 15.01 -37.55 37.71
C ILE A 41 15.89 -36.37 38.12
N GLY A 42 17.19 -36.39 37.78
CA GLY A 42 18.10 -35.27 38.05
C GLY A 42 17.68 -33.96 37.39
N ILE A 43 17.29 -34.02 36.11
CA ILE A 43 16.77 -32.87 35.35
C ILE A 43 15.47 -32.35 35.95
N MET A 44 14.54 -33.23 36.35
CA MET A 44 13.30 -32.83 37.00
C MET A 44 13.55 -32.12 38.33
N CYS A 45 14.47 -32.62 39.17
CA CYS A 45 14.83 -31.96 40.43
C CYS A 45 15.42 -30.55 40.20
N LEU A 46 16.25 -30.38 39.17
CA LEU A 46 16.79 -29.07 38.78
C LEU A 46 15.72 -28.13 38.21
N ALA A 47 14.79 -28.66 37.41
CA ALA A 47 13.65 -27.91 36.91
C ALA A 47 12.75 -27.43 38.07
N PHE A 48 12.47 -28.30 39.05
CA PHE A 48 11.68 -27.94 40.23
C PHE A 48 12.40 -26.97 41.18
N SER A 49 13.72 -27.07 41.33
CA SER A 49 14.51 -26.09 42.11
C SER A 49 14.45 -24.68 41.50
N ASN A 50 14.36 -24.60 40.17
CA ASN A 50 14.16 -23.34 39.44
C ASN A 50 12.70 -22.87 39.40
N LEU A 51 11.73 -23.79 39.35
CA LEU A 51 10.30 -23.44 39.44
C LEU A 51 9.92 -22.83 40.79
N ALA A 52 10.59 -23.22 41.88
CA ALA A 52 10.43 -22.59 43.20
C ALA A 52 10.84 -21.11 43.25
N ARG A 53 11.48 -20.57 42.19
CA ARG A 53 11.76 -19.14 42.01
C ARG A 53 10.46 -18.33 41.75
N PHE A 54 9.42 -18.98 41.23
CA PHE A 54 8.10 -18.40 40.99
C PHE A 54 7.23 -18.45 42.25
N LYS A 55 7.65 -17.76 43.32
CA LYS A 55 6.92 -17.73 44.59
C LYS A 55 5.75 -16.72 44.65
N LYS A 56 5.31 -16.20 43.50
CA LYS A 56 4.09 -15.39 43.36
C LYS A 56 3.07 -16.09 42.47
N PHE A 57 2.67 -17.30 42.85
CA PHE A 57 1.35 -17.82 42.48
C PHE A 57 0.30 -17.17 43.39
N LYS A 58 -0.11 -15.94 43.05
CA LYS A 58 -1.37 -15.31 43.49
C LYS A 58 -1.99 -14.52 42.32
N GLY A 59 -2.45 -15.28 41.32
CA GLY A 59 -3.80 -15.20 40.76
C GLY A 59 -4.31 -13.97 40.00
N LEU A 60 -3.72 -12.78 40.04
CA LEU A 60 -4.32 -11.61 39.34
C LEU A 60 -3.33 -10.58 38.75
N GLY A 61 -2.08 -10.49 39.24
CA GLY A 61 -1.15 -9.42 38.83
C GLY A 61 -0.13 -9.82 37.74
N PHE A 62 0.40 -11.03 37.80
CA PHE A 62 1.47 -11.47 36.88
C PHE A 62 0.93 -12.00 35.54
N GLU A 63 -0.26 -12.61 35.55
CA GLU A 63 -0.98 -12.89 34.30
C GLU A 63 -1.38 -11.59 33.61
N ALA A 64 -1.74 -10.54 34.34
CA ALA A 64 -2.01 -9.23 33.76
C ALA A 64 -0.75 -8.57 33.19
N GLU A 65 0.37 -8.56 33.91
CA GLU A 65 1.65 -8.01 33.41
C GLU A 65 2.17 -8.79 32.17
N LEU A 66 2.13 -10.13 32.20
CA LEU A 66 2.54 -10.96 31.05
C LEU A 66 1.55 -10.84 29.87
N TRP A 67 0.26 -10.65 30.17
CA TRP A 67 -0.77 -10.44 29.15
C TRP A 67 -0.63 -9.07 28.50
N GLU A 68 -0.35 -8.02 29.27
CA GLU A 68 -0.07 -6.67 28.77
C GLU A 68 1.20 -6.66 27.90
N GLU A 69 2.28 -7.33 28.34
CA GLU A 69 3.51 -7.48 27.55
C GLU A 69 3.25 -8.27 26.25
N LYS A 70 2.48 -9.36 26.31
CA LYS A 70 2.10 -10.13 25.10
C LYS A 70 1.17 -9.36 24.16
N GLN A 71 0.28 -8.54 24.70
CA GLN A 71 -0.55 -7.64 23.90
C GLN A 71 0.29 -6.56 23.22
N GLN A 72 1.28 -6.00 23.93
CA GLN A 72 2.20 -5.02 23.35
C GLN A 72 3.09 -5.64 22.27
N GLU A 73 3.69 -6.80 22.51
CA GLU A 73 4.48 -7.53 21.50
C GLU A 73 3.63 -7.87 20.26
N ALA A 74 2.37 -8.26 20.46
CA ALA A 74 1.45 -8.52 19.36
C ALA A 74 1.10 -7.23 18.59
N ALA A 75 0.89 -6.10 19.29
CA ALA A 75 0.65 -4.80 18.67
C ALA A 75 1.87 -4.35 17.84
N ASP A 76 3.07 -4.47 18.39
CA ASP A 76 4.32 -4.14 17.70
C ASP A 76 4.51 -5.01 16.44
N LEU A 77 4.21 -6.31 16.53
CA LEU A 77 4.24 -7.22 15.38
C LEU A 77 3.20 -6.85 14.31
N ILE A 78 2.00 -6.44 14.72
CA ILE A 78 0.94 -5.99 13.81
C ILE A 78 1.39 -4.72 13.07
N ASP A 79 1.95 -3.75 13.77
CA ASP A 79 2.41 -2.49 13.18
C ASP A 79 3.59 -2.71 12.23
N LEU A 80 4.53 -3.58 12.60
CA LEU A 80 5.64 -3.98 11.74
C LEU A 80 5.12 -4.66 10.46
N PHE A 81 4.16 -5.58 10.60
CA PHE A 81 3.54 -6.26 9.47
C PHE A 81 2.81 -5.28 8.53
N LYS A 82 2.05 -4.32 9.08
CA LYS A 82 1.38 -3.27 8.31
C LYS A 82 2.37 -2.40 7.54
N THR A 83 3.46 -2.02 8.20
CA THR A 83 4.53 -1.20 7.61
C THR A 83 5.18 -1.91 6.43
N TYR A 84 5.62 -3.16 6.60
CA TYR A 84 6.23 -3.92 5.50
C TYR A 84 5.24 -4.22 4.37
N THR A 85 3.98 -4.54 4.71
CA THR A 85 2.95 -4.75 3.69
C THR A 85 2.74 -3.50 2.84
N ASN A 86 2.67 -2.32 3.47
CA ASN A 86 2.57 -1.05 2.78
C ASN A 86 3.78 -0.80 1.86
N GLU A 87 4.99 -0.99 2.36
CA GLU A 87 6.22 -0.80 1.57
C GLU A 87 6.30 -1.75 0.37
N ILE A 88 6.03 -3.05 0.57
CA ILE A 88 6.09 -4.06 -0.48
C ILE A 88 5.04 -3.78 -1.57
N VAL A 89 3.79 -3.53 -1.16
CA VAL A 89 2.70 -3.24 -2.10
C VAL A 89 2.97 -1.95 -2.85
N MET A 90 3.29 -0.86 -2.15
CA MET A 90 3.52 0.43 -2.82
C MET A 90 4.79 0.42 -3.66
N GLY A 91 5.84 -0.29 -3.24
CA GLY A 91 7.02 -0.54 -4.04
C GLY A 91 6.67 -1.21 -5.37
N SER A 92 5.84 -2.26 -5.34
CA SER A 92 5.35 -2.95 -6.53
C SER A 92 4.48 -2.05 -7.43
N VAL A 93 3.53 -1.31 -6.85
CA VAL A 93 2.62 -0.40 -7.55
C VAL A 93 3.37 0.76 -8.22
N MET A 94 4.40 1.30 -7.56
CA MET A 94 5.20 2.40 -8.08
C MET A 94 6.34 1.93 -9.01
N SER A 95 6.71 0.64 -8.98
CA SER A 95 7.75 0.09 -9.84
C SER A 95 7.39 0.15 -11.33
N GLY A 96 8.39 0.34 -12.19
CA GLY A 96 8.22 0.31 -13.66
C GLY A 96 7.57 1.54 -14.28
N ARG A 97 7.16 2.54 -13.48
CA ARG A 97 6.61 3.82 -13.97
C ARG A 97 7.65 4.67 -14.71
N MET A 98 8.93 4.55 -14.36
CA MET A 98 10.06 5.26 -15.01
C MET A 98 10.74 4.40 -16.09
N GLY A 99 9.98 3.84 -17.04
CA GLY A 99 10.56 3.20 -18.23
C GLY A 99 10.95 1.73 -18.10
N GLY A 100 10.41 1.00 -17.13
CA GLY A 100 10.65 -0.45 -16.99
C GLY A 100 9.54 -1.32 -17.60
N ASN A 101 9.84 -2.60 -17.83
CA ASN A 101 8.86 -3.69 -17.95
C ASN A 101 8.26 -3.96 -16.56
N GLY A 102 7.47 -3.02 -16.05
CA GLY A 102 6.79 -3.16 -14.77
C GLY A 102 5.79 -4.30 -14.81
N ALA A 103 5.55 -4.92 -13.65
CA ALA A 103 4.50 -5.93 -13.51
C ALA A 103 3.13 -5.36 -13.88
N GLU A 104 2.32 -6.17 -14.54
CA GLU A 104 0.93 -5.84 -14.86
C GLU A 104 0.09 -5.57 -13.61
N TRP A 105 -0.95 -4.74 -13.74
CA TRP A 105 -1.85 -4.40 -12.65
C TRP A 105 -2.55 -5.60 -12.01
N GLY A 106 -2.81 -6.67 -12.77
CA GLY A 106 -3.33 -7.92 -12.22
C GLY A 106 -2.41 -8.53 -11.15
N SER A 107 -1.11 -8.56 -11.41
CA SER A 107 -0.11 -9.05 -10.45
C SER A 107 0.00 -8.15 -9.22
N ARG A 108 -0.12 -6.82 -9.39
CA ARG A 108 -0.12 -5.86 -8.28
C ARG A 108 -1.32 -6.03 -7.36
N TRP A 109 -2.51 -6.17 -7.94
CA TRP A 109 -3.74 -6.43 -7.19
C TRP A 109 -3.72 -7.78 -6.49
N LYS A 110 -3.18 -8.82 -7.15
CA LYS A 110 -2.96 -10.12 -6.52
C LYS A 110 -2.05 -9.99 -5.30
N LEU A 111 -0.89 -9.34 -5.43
CA LEU A 111 0.03 -9.11 -4.31
C LEU A 111 -0.64 -8.36 -3.14
N PHE A 112 -1.41 -7.30 -3.45
CA PHE A 112 -2.17 -6.57 -2.44
C PHE A 112 -3.17 -7.49 -1.71
N ASN A 113 -3.96 -8.29 -2.44
CA ASN A 113 -4.95 -9.19 -1.87
C ASN A 113 -4.30 -10.32 -1.05
N ASP A 114 -3.20 -10.89 -1.54
CA ASP A 114 -2.46 -11.96 -0.86
C ASP A 114 -1.91 -11.48 0.49
N LEU A 115 -1.29 -10.28 0.53
CA LEU A 115 -0.72 -9.73 1.75
C LEU A 115 -1.79 -9.24 2.74
N THR A 116 -2.80 -8.51 2.27
CA THR A 116 -3.86 -7.98 3.15
C THR A 116 -4.86 -9.04 3.59
N GLY A 117 -5.00 -10.13 2.83
CA GLY A 117 -5.80 -11.30 3.21
C GLY A 117 -5.10 -12.22 4.20
N SER A 118 -3.77 -12.17 4.29
CA SER A 118 -3.01 -12.95 5.26
C SER A 118 -3.22 -12.42 6.68
N LYS A 119 -3.50 -13.34 7.62
CA LYS A 119 -3.68 -13.03 9.05
C LYS A 119 -2.60 -13.73 9.86
N PRO A 120 -1.37 -13.16 9.93
CA PRO A 120 -0.25 -13.82 10.59
C PRO A 120 -0.46 -13.95 12.11
N VAL A 121 -1.28 -13.08 12.71
CA VAL A 121 -1.65 -13.13 14.12
C VAL A 121 -3.12 -13.56 14.24
N PRO A 122 -3.42 -14.74 14.80
CA PRO A 122 -4.79 -15.19 15.03
C PRO A 122 -5.57 -14.23 15.93
N GLY A 123 -6.81 -13.92 15.55
CA GLY A 123 -7.70 -13.04 16.33
C GLY A 123 -7.43 -11.54 16.18
N ALA A 124 -6.32 -11.13 15.56
CA ALA A 124 -6.03 -9.73 15.29
C ALA A 124 -6.79 -9.21 14.05
N THR A 125 -7.27 -7.97 14.12
CA THR A 125 -7.88 -7.26 13.00
C THR A 125 -6.86 -6.32 12.37
N PHE A 126 -6.63 -6.46 11.07
CA PHE A 126 -5.75 -5.58 10.31
C PHE A 126 -6.60 -4.63 9.47
N ASP A 127 -6.37 -3.32 9.63
CA ASP A 127 -6.97 -2.31 8.76
C ASP A 127 -5.94 -1.86 7.71
N PHE A 128 -6.29 -2.08 6.44
CA PHE A 128 -5.52 -1.69 5.26
C PHE A 128 -6.29 -0.70 4.38
N SER A 129 -7.32 -0.03 4.91
CA SER A 129 -8.14 0.94 4.19
C SER A 129 -7.30 2.05 3.52
N ASP A 130 -6.35 2.63 4.25
CA ASP A 130 -5.43 3.66 3.72
C ASP A 130 -4.53 3.13 2.61
N LEU A 131 -3.96 1.93 2.81
CA LEU A 131 -3.14 1.27 1.80
C LEU A 131 -3.96 1.02 0.53
N ARG A 132 -5.18 0.48 0.69
CA ARG A 132 -6.10 0.25 -0.41
C ARG A 132 -6.39 1.53 -1.17
N LYS A 133 -6.74 2.61 -0.46
CA LYS A 133 -7.00 3.92 -1.07
C LYS A 133 -5.81 4.37 -1.91
N ARG A 134 -4.58 4.27 -1.40
CA ARG A 134 -3.37 4.66 -2.13
C ARG A 134 -3.13 3.80 -3.38
N VAL A 135 -3.38 2.50 -3.32
CA VAL A 135 -3.32 1.62 -4.49
C VAL A 135 -4.37 2.01 -5.53
N GLU A 136 -5.61 2.26 -5.09
CA GLU A 136 -6.71 2.72 -5.95
C GLU A 136 -6.43 4.08 -6.60
N ASP A 137 -5.83 5.03 -5.86
CA ASP A 137 -5.42 6.35 -6.38
C ASP A 137 -4.45 6.21 -7.55
N VAL A 138 -3.42 5.37 -7.39
CA VAL A 138 -2.43 5.11 -8.45
C VAL A 138 -3.05 4.34 -9.62
N PHE A 139 -3.97 3.41 -9.34
CA PHE A 139 -4.67 2.64 -10.35
C PHE A 139 -5.56 3.51 -11.24
N LEU A 140 -6.36 4.38 -10.63
CA LEU A 140 -7.19 5.37 -11.34
C LEU A 140 -6.32 6.35 -12.13
N PHE A 141 -5.21 6.82 -11.55
CA PHE A 141 -4.25 7.67 -12.24
C PHE A 141 -3.75 7.04 -13.54
N ASP A 142 -3.31 5.78 -13.50
CA ASP A 142 -2.79 5.08 -14.68
C ASP A 142 -3.85 4.88 -15.77
N MET A 143 -5.10 4.61 -15.39
CA MET A 143 -6.21 4.52 -16.35
C MET A 143 -6.49 5.89 -17.01
N CYS A 144 -6.50 6.97 -16.23
CA CYS A 144 -6.74 8.33 -16.74
C CYS A 144 -5.62 8.78 -17.69
N LEU A 145 -4.37 8.51 -17.35
CA LEU A 145 -3.21 8.99 -18.10
C LEU A 145 -3.19 8.46 -19.53
N LYS A 146 -3.71 7.25 -19.76
CA LYS A 146 -3.84 6.69 -21.12
C LYS A 146 -4.88 7.40 -21.96
N MET A 147 -5.88 7.99 -21.32
CA MET A 147 -6.92 8.74 -22.00
C MET A 147 -6.54 10.21 -22.19
N SER A 148 -5.38 10.66 -21.68
CA SER A 148 -5.01 12.09 -21.76
C SER A 148 -4.86 12.58 -23.19
N ASP A 149 -4.33 11.74 -24.09
CA ASP A 149 -4.14 12.12 -25.49
C ASP A 149 -5.45 12.23 -26.26
N ALA A 150 -6.50 11.52 -25.84
CA ALA A 150 -7.84 11.66 -26.42
C ALA A 150 -8.45 13.05 -26.20
N ILE A 151 -7.99 13.77 -25.16
CA ILE A 151 -8.39 15.17 -24.89
C ILE A 151 -7.35 16.14 -25.44
N ARG A 152 -6.08 15.90 -25.14
CA ARG A 152 -4.98 16.81 -25.48
C ARG A 152 -4.85 17.01 -26.98
N LEU A 153 -4.91 15.94 -27.78
CA LEU A 153 -4.68 16.04 -29.23
C LEU A 153 -5.78 16.86 -29.95
N PRO A 154 -7.08 16.63 -29.71
CA PRO A 154 -8.13 17.49 -30.28
C PRO A 154 -8.02 18.95 -29.83
N LEU A 155 -7.76 19.22 -28.55
CA LEU A 155 -7.59 20.59 -28.05
C LEU A 155 -6.38 21.29 -28.70
N SER A 156 -5.27 20.57 -28.86
CA SER A 156 -4.07 21.09 -29.55
C SER A 156 -4.36 21.47 -31.00
N LYS A 157 -5.12 20.62 -31.72
CA LYS A 157 -5.58 20.93 -33.08
C LYS A 157 -6.47 22.17 -33.12
N GLY A 158 -7.44 22.26 -32.19
CA GLY A 158 -8.30 23.43 -32.08
C GLY A 158 -7.53 24.73 -31.81
N ARG A 159 -6.50 24.68 -30.96
CA ARG A 159 -5.60 25.84 -30.75
C ARG A 159 -4.78 26.20 -31.98
N GLN A 160 -4.33 25.21 -32.77
CA GLN A 160 -3.64 25.47 -34.03
C GLN A 160 -4.57 26.11 -35.06
N GLU A 161 -5.84 25.70 -35.12
CA GLU A 161 -6.86 26.34 -35.98
C GLU A 161 -7.16 27.77 -35.53
N ALA A 162 -7.37 27.98 -34.22
CA ALA A 162 -7.51 29.33 -33.67
C ALA A 162 -6.30 30.21 -34.00
N ALA A 163 -5.07 29.66 -33.93
CA ALA A 163 -3.87 30.40 -34.32
C ALA A 163 -3.85 30.81 -35.81
N LYS A 164 -4.40 29.97 -36.71
CA LYS A 164 -4.55 30.33 -38.13
C LYS A 164 -5.55 31.47 -38.31
N ILE A 165 -6.69 31.42 -37.62
CA ILE A 165 -7.70 32.49 -37.64
C ILE A 165 -7.09 33.82 -37.19
N ILE A 166 -6.29 33.80 -36.11
CA ILE A 166 -5.59 35.00 -35.65
C ILE A 166 -4.59 35.49 -36.70
N ALA A 167 -3.84 34.61 -37.35
CA ALA A 167 -2.88 35.00 -38.38
C ALA A 167 -3.58 35.63 -39.61
N GLU A 168 -4.75 35.12 -39.99
CA GLU A 168 -5.58 35.67 -41.06
C GLU A 168 -6.18 37.04 -40.70
N GLU A 169 -6.58 37.24 -39.44
CA GLU A 169 -7.16 38.49 -38.92
C GLU A 169 -6.18 39.69 -38.99
N PHE A 170 -4.88 39.46 -38.78
CA PHE A 170 -3.89 40.54 -38.64
C PHE A 170 -2.97 40.77 -39.85
N GLU A 171 -3.09 39.95 -40.90
CA GLU A 171 -2.25 39.96 -42.12
C GLU A 171 -0.73 39.85 -41.84
N SER A 172 0.07 39.76 -42.91
CA SER A 172 1.53 39.85 -42.83
C SER A 172 2.05 40.92 -43.79
N PRO A 173 2.78 41.95 -43.31
CA PRO A 173 3.29 42.13 -41.95
C PRO A 173 2.23 42.64 -40.96
N ILE A 174 2.35 42.23 -39.68
CA ILE A 174 1.48 42.65 -38.58
C ILE A 174 1.68 44.15 -38.31
N LYS A 175 0.61 44.93 -38.43
CA LYS A 175 0.62 46.40 -38.21
C LYS A 175 0.31 46.79 -36.76
N ASP A 176 -0.54 46.01 -36.08
CA ASP A 176 -0.94 46.23 -34.69
C ASP A 176 -0.45 45.07 -33.81
N VAL A 177 0.75 45.25 -33.26
CA VAL A 177 1.41 44.23 -32.42
C VAL A 177 0.69 44.03 -31.09
N GLU A 178 0.08 45.07 -30.54
CA GLU A 178 -0.57 45.00 -29.22
C GLU A 178 -1.86 44.18 -29.30
N SER A 179 -2.72 44.48 -30.27
CA SER A 179 -3.96 43.73 -30.50
C SER A 179 -3.67 42.28 -30.89
N TYR A 180 -2.68 42.04 -31.76
CA TYR A 180 -2.24 40.67 -32.09
C TYR A 180 -1.79 39.90 -30.85
N SER A 181 -0.95 40.51 -30.00
CA SER A 181 -0.46 39.89 -28.77
C SER A 181 -1.58 39.63 -27.75
N ALA A 182 -2.57 40.51 -27.66
CA ALA A 182 -3.76 40.29 -26.86
C ALA A 182 -4.57 39.10 -27.37
N ARG A 183 -4.75 38.97 -28.70
CA ARG A 183 -5.47 37.87 -29.34
C ARG A 183 -4.76 36.54 -29.16
N VAL A 184 -3.44 36.50 -29.32
CA VAL A 184 -2.62 35.29 -29.08
C VAL A 184 -2.74 34.83 -27.62
N ARG A 185 -2.73 35.74 -26.65
CA ARG A 185 -2.94 35.39 -25.23
C ARG A 185 -4.32 34.79 -24.97
N GLN A 186 -5.36 35.19 -25.71
CA GLN A 186 -6.68 34.56 -25.59
C GLN A 186 -6.71 33.10 -26.07
N ASN A 187 -5.76 32.69 -26.92
CA ASN A 187 -5.56 31.32 -27.38
C ASN A 187 -4.62 30.51 -26.45
N ASP A 188 -4.25 31.05 -25.28
CA ASP A 188 -3.54 30.30 -24.25
C ASP A 188 -4.49 29.43 -23.43
N ILE A 189 -5.16 28.52 -24.11
CA ILE A 189 -6.19 27.63 -23.56
C ILE A 189 -5.51 26.37 -23.03
N PRO A 190 -5.79 25.93 -21.79
CA PRO A 190 -5.19 24.72 -21.24
C PRO A 190 -5.53 23.46 -22.05
N GLU A 191 -4.51 22.71 -22.46
CA GLU A 191 -4.65 21.41 -23.14
C GLU A 191 -4.40 20.21 -22.20
N LYS A 192 -3.88 20.47 -21.00
CA LYS A 192 -3.51 19.45 -20.02
C LYS A 192 -3.69 19.95 -18.60
N LEU A 193 -3.98 19.03 -17.68
CA LEU A 193 -3.94 19.30 -16.25
C LEU A 193 -2.49 19.34 -15.76
N VAL A 194 -2.18 20.31 -14.91
CA VAL A 194 -0.91 20.38 -14.18
C VAL A 194 -1.06 19.62 -12.87
N GLY A 195 -0.09 18.77 -12.53
CA GLY A 195 -0.12 18.04 -11.27
C GLY A 195 -1.13 16.88 -11.21
N SER A 196 -1.43 16.23 -12.34
CA SER A 196 -2.43 15.15 -12.43
C SER A 196 -2.28 14.04 -11.36
N PHE A 197 -1.06 13.76 -10.92
CA PHE A 197 -0.83 12.73 -9.89
C PHE A 197 -1.29 13.18 -8.51
N GLU A 198 -1.09 14.45 -8.15
CA GLU A 198 -1.60 14.98 -6.89
C GLU A 198 -3.13 15.09 -6.94
N ILE A 199 -3.69 15.51 -8.08
CA ILE A 199 -5.14 15.51 -8.30
C ILE A 199 -5.71 14.11 -8.09
N ALA A 200 -5.07 13.04 -8.60
CA ALA A 200 -5.59 11.68 -8.41
C ALA A 200 -5.59 11.18 -6.96
N LYS A 201 -4.78 11.77 -6.07
CA LYS A 201 -4.75 11.41 -4.64
C LYS A 201 -5.84 12.11 -3.84
N SER A 202 -6.17 13.34 -4.20
CA SER A 202 -7.12 14.20 -3.47
C SER A 202 -8.50 14.26 -4.10
N GLU A 203 -8.61 14.03 -5.41
CA GLU A 203 -9.77 14.36 -6.22
C GLU A 203 -10.02 13.31 -7.34
N ASN A 204 -11.15 13.47 -8.03
CA ASN A 204 -11.51 12.64 -9.17
C ASN A 204 -10.83 13.17 -10.45
N LEU A 205 -9.63 12.65 -10.75
CA LEU A 205 -8.85 13.07 -11.93
C LEU A 205 -9.62 12.94 -13.25
N ALA A 206 -10.37 11.85 -13.45
CA ALA A 206 -11.14 11.64 -14.68
C ALA A 206 -12.20 12.72 -14.88
N ARG A 207 -12.90 13.11 -13.81
CA ARG A 207 -13.84 14.23 -13.84
C ARG A 207 -13.15 15.54 -14.17
N LYS A 208 -11.99 15.82 -13.56
CA LYS A 208 -11.19 17.03 -13.88
C LYS A 208 -10.74 17.07 -15.34
N MET A 209 -10.42 15.93 -15.94
CA MET A 209 -10.06 15.84 -17.35
C MET A 209 -11.27 16.11 -18.26
N LEU A 210 -12.46 15.62 -17.91
CA LEU A 210 -13.70 15.92 -18.62
C LEU A 210 -14.07 17.40 -18.52
N GLU A 211 -13.98 17.99 -17.32
CA GLU A 211 -14.19 19.43 -17.08
C GLU A 211 -13.22 20.27 -17.93
N LEU A 212 -11.95 19.89 -18.00
CA LEU A 212 -10.95 20.54 -18.86
C LEU A 212 -11.36 20.46 -20.34
N ALA A 213 -11.77 19.30 -20.82
CA ALA A 213 -12.16 19.10 -22.22
C ALA A 213 -13.34 20.00 -22.58
N ASP A 214 -14.37 20.04 -21.73
CA ASP A 214 -15.58 20.85 -21.91
C ASP A 214 -15.24 22.34 -21.93
N GLN A 215 -14.60 22.85 -20.87
CA GLN A 215 -14.24 24.27 -20.72
C GLN A 215 -13.33 24.77 -21.84
N SER A 216 -12.30 24.00 -22.20
CA SER A 216 -11.37 24.40 -23.26
C SER A 216 -12.03 24.37 -24.64
N SER A 217 -12.91 23.40 -24.91
CA SER A 217 -13.65 23.33 -26.17
C SER A 217 -14.67 24.46 -26.30
N GLU A 218 -15.38 24.79 -25.23
CA GLU A 218 -16.31 25.91 -25.19
C GLU A 218 -15.59 27.24 -25.39
N THR A 219 -14.43 27.43 -24.74
CA THR A 219 -13.60 28.63 -24.91
C THR A 219 -13.12 28.79 -26.36
N LEU A 220 -12.70 27.70 -27.01
CA LEU A 220 -12.31 27.72 -28.43
C LEU A 220 -13.49 28.09 -29.35
N ARG A 221 -14.67 27.53 -29.08
CA ARG A 221 -15.90 27.81 -29.83
C ARG A 221 -16.33 29.27 -29.67
N GLU A 222 -16.39 29.79 -28.45
CA GLU A 222 -16.87 31.14 -28.19
C GLU A 222 -15.93 32.22 -28.71
N ARG A 223 -14.61 32.05 -28.54
CA ARG A 223 -13.63 33.10 -28.86
C ARG A 223 -13.15 33.09 -30.31
N PHE A 224 -13.18 31.91 -30.93
CA PHE A 224 -12.58 31.69 -32.25
C PHE A 224 -13.52 30.99 -33.23
N GLY A 225 -14.72 30.55 -32.81
CA GLY A 225 -15.62 29.79 -33.68
C GLY A 225 -15.12 28.38 -33.99
N VAL A 226 -14.10 27.89 -33.28
CA VAL A 226 -13.47 26.59 -33.52
C VAL A 226 -14.21 25.50 -32.76
N VAL A 227 -14.73 24.51 -33.48
CA VAL A 227 -15.41 23.35 -32.87
C VAL A 227 -14.41 22.21 -32.71
N VAL A 228 -14.25 21.74 -31.47
CA VAL A 228 -13.38 20.59 -31.17
C VAL A 228 -14.21 19.33 -31.07
N GLU A 229 -13.89 18.34 -31.90
CA GLU A 229 -14.53 17.02 -31.86
C GLU A 229 -13.67 16.03 -31.08
N PHE A 230 -14.29 15.39 -30.08
CA PHE A 230 -13.67 14.33 -29.29
C PHE A 230 -14.19 12.95 -29.74
N ASP A 231 -13.33 11.93 -29.71
CA ASP A 231 -13.75 10.56 -29.94
C ASP A 231 -14.68 10.09 -28.80
N ALA A 232 -15.89 9.65 -29.15
CA ALA A 232 -16.90 9.22 -28.20
C ALA A 232 -16.46 8.02 -27.35
N SER A 233 -15.63 7.12 -27.88
CA SER A 233 -15.24 5.88 -27.18
C SER A 233 -14.30 6.14 -26.00
N PRO A 234 -13.15 6.86 -26.15
CA PRO A 234 -12.33 7.29 -25.03
C PRO A 234 -13.07 8.19 -24.03
N MET A 235 -13.94 9.09 -24.50
CA MET A 235 -14.69 9.98 -23.62
C MET A 235 -15.70 9.21 -22.76
N SER A 236 -16.42 8.24 -23.34
CA SER A 236 -17.29 7.34 -22.60
C SER A 236 -16.52 6.51 -21.57
N ARG A 237 -15.33 6.01 -21.94
CA ARG A 237 -14.46 5.30 -20.99
C ARG A 237 -14.02 6.21 -19.84
N LEU A 238 -13.61 7.44 -20.13
CA LEU A 238 -13.20 8.41 -19.10
C LEU A 238 -14.36 8.75 -18.15
N GLN A 239 -15.58 8.90 -18.67
CA GLN A 239 -16.79 9.07 -17.84
C GLN A 239 -17.01 7.87 -16.91
N LYS A 240 -16.88 6.64 -17.42
CA LYS A 240 -16.98 5.43 -16.58
C LYS A 240 -15.92 5.42 -15.49
N ILE A 241 -14.68 5.83 -15.79
CA ILE A 241 -13.62 5.93 -14.78
C ILE A 241 -13.98 6.99 -13.73
N ALA A 242 -14.55 8.13 -14.13
CA ALA A 242 -15.02 9.15 -13.20
C ALA A 242 -16.12 8.61 -12.27
N ASP A 243 -17.11 7.90 -12.81
CA ASP A 243 -18.20 7.32 -12.01
C ASP A 243 -17.70 6.21 -11.07
N LEU A 244 -16.67 5.47 -11.47
CA LEU A 244 -16.02 4.46 -10.64
C LEU A 244 -15.26 5.09 -9.48
N ALA A 245 -14.54 6.19 -9.73
CA ALA A 245 -13.74 6.88 -8.71
C ALA A 245 -14.58 7.42 -7.54
N ASP A 246 -15.86 7.72 -7.78
CA ASP A 246 -16.83 8.14 -6.74
C ASP A 246 -17.38 6.97 -5.91
N LYS A 247 -17.21 5.72 -6.37
CA LYS A 247 -17.80 4.51 -5.76
C LYS A 247 -16.75 3.64 -5.09
N ARG A 248 -15.94 4.23 -4.21
CA ARG A 248 -14.91 3.50 -3.46
C ARG A 248 -15.50 2.70 -2.28
N PRO A 249 -14.89 1.56 -1.90
CA PRO A 249 -13.71 0.93 -2.51
C PRO A 249 -14.02 0.31 -3.87
N LEU A 250 -13.04 0.32 -4.77
CA LEU A 250 -13.22 -0.17 -6.14
C LEU A 250 -13.39 -1.70 -6.16
N LYS A 251 -14.36 -2.18 -6.95
CA LYS A 251 -14.46 -3.59 -7.33
C LYS A 251 -13.57 -3.84 -8.56
N ILE A 252 -12.40 -4.40 -8.32
CA ILE A 252 -11.41 -4.67 -9.37
C ILE A 252 -11.90 -5.81 -10.25
N THR A 253 -11.97 -5.56 -11.57
CA THR A 253 -12.34 -6.54 -12.59
C THR A 253 -11.22 -6.65 -13.64
N ASP A 254 -11.23 -7.74 -14.41
CA ASP A 254 -10.26 -7.95 -15.50
C ASP A 254 -10.33 -6.84 -16.56
N GLU A 255 -11.52 -6.31 -16.83
CA GLU A 255 -11.72 -5.17 -17.74
C GLU A 255 -10.96 -3.92 -17.25
N LEU A 256 -11.08 -3.59 -15.95
CA LEU A 256 -10.37 -2.44 -15.39
C LEU A 256 -8.86 -2.65 -15.40
N ILE A 257 -8.40 -3.88 -15.11
CA ILE A 257 -6.98 -4.24 -15.19
C ILE A 257 -6.47 -4.04 -16.63
N GLN A 258 -7.24 -4.46 -17.64
CA GLN A 258 -6.89 -4.25 -19.05
C GLN A 258 -6.78 -2.76 -19.39
N TRP A 259 -7.74 -1.94 -18.96
CA TRP A 259 -7.68 -0.49 -19.17
C TRP A 259 -6.39 0.10 -18.58
N ALA A 260 -6.00 -0.34 -17.39
CA ALA A 260 -4.77 0.10 -16.73
C ALA A 260 -3.48 -0.52 -17.33
N ASN A 261 -3.55 -1.63 -18.07
CA ASN A 261 -2.39 -2.35 -18.65
C ASN A 261 -2.04 -1.98 -20.09
N HIS A 262 -3.02 -1.81 -21.00
CA HIS A 262 -2.78 -1.53 -22.43
C HIS A 262 -1.86 -0.31 -22.67
N ARG A 263 -0.60 -0.54 -23.04
CA ARG A 263 0.27 0.49 -23.64
C ARG A 263 -0.02 0.61 -25.12
#